data_AF-A0A2J8BCR3-F1
#
_entry.id   AF-A0A2J8BCR3-F1
#
_cell.length_a   1.000
_cell.length_b   1.000
_cell.length_c   1.000
_cell.angle_alpha   90.00
_cell.angle_beta   90.00
_cell.angle_gamma   90.00
#
_symmetry.space_group_name_H-M   'P 1'
#
loop_
_entity.id
_entity.type
_entity.pdbx_description
1 polymer ?
#
loop_
_entity_poly.entity_id
_entity_poly.type
_entity_poly.pdbx_seq_one_letter_code
_entity_poly.pdbx_strand_id
1 'polypeptide(L)'
;MKVYSICIAMYCWASLFSVGATAPADKLARPLVHQVEDLGMTSPVKVYEYKGQWLVSPEALSQLGIYSIGGSPTYRFRIPWIALHRGEPPYTFADITLPRHKVQGKWWINVKRAAPVLGMYMRNSGKEQVLFSTHVGMKKPASLTIFPPGPPVSIKGSVLLWDPLLLGEKLPPVKGKVIVSPTAFRVTAKGLSLRNSNLDQLAEQYEKKGYIMWPLVDNGFSPQVTSAILRSSEVQEKIIEQLIGYALVYHFRGYNLDFENINYSDKERLTAFVSQLVARCHAYGIVISMDITPHSPSLRWSKVYDRKALGNVVDYMVLMGYDQVGKNSSKPGPVATYPWVEKAIQSLLKEVPAEKVILGMPLYMRIWYSSYDGRDLPKKVEEWPPIERAAFVEKTDNPMNNGLAAGFSETVTLLLKELSDMDSNTTQNTPPGSKKLFVHTLSLADSFVIRQKYKEYIHWDKIHQLYYMDLPLQTGRVQIWFEEEKSLQAKMGLIKKYQLSAGAFWRSGFEPTEFFKNFNVL
;
A
#
# COMPACT_ATOMS: atom_id res chain seq x y z
N MET A 1 49.57 11.56 50.41
CA MET A 1 49.30 12.06 49.04
C MET A 1 47.81 12.38 48.96
N LYS A 2 47.48 13.68 48.83
CA LYS A 2 46.18 14.35 48.61
C LYS A 2 44.88 13.86 49.31
N VAL A 3 44.42 14.76 50.19
CA VAL A 3 43.12 14.98 50.87
C VAL A 3 42.07 15.46 49.81
N TYR A 4 40.76 15.13 49.81
CA TYR A 4 39.71 15.70 50.68
C TYR A 4 38.33 15.00 50.58
N SER A 5 37.64 15.15 51.71
CA SER A 5 36.33 14.73 52.23
C SER A 5 35.01 15.12 51.52
N ILE A 6 34.03 14.21 51.71
CA ILE A 6 32.65 14.37 52.23
C ILE A 6 31.61 15.18 51.40
N CYS A 7 30.48 14.54 51.04
CA CYS A 7 29.14 14.86 51.60
C CYS A 7 28.04 13.86 51.18
N ILE A 8 27.29 13.41 52.18
CA ILE A 8 26.07 12.59 52.13
C ILE A 8 24.86 13.51 52.07
N ALA A 9 23.83 13.13 51.31
CA ALA A 9 22.43 13.49 51.58
C ALA A 9 21.50 12.37 51.08
N MET A 10 20.41 12.19 51.79
CA MET A 10 19.71 10.93 52.05
C MET A 10 18.20 11.17 51.86
N TYR A 11 17.43 10.08 51.65
CA TYR A 11 15.95 9.98 51.69
C TYR A 11 15.15 10.56 50.49
N CYS A 12 14.05 9.97 50.01
CA CYS A 12 13.06 9.10 50.68
C CYS A 12 12.34 8.18 49.67
N TRP A 13 12.17 6.91 50.07
CA TRP A 13 11.31 5.91 49.44
C TRP A 13 10.13 5.71 50.40
N ALA A 14 8.89 5.87 49.92
CA ALA A 14 7.69 5.59 50.70
C ALA A 14 6.73 4.73 49.86
N SER A 15 6.57 3.49 50.29
CA SER A 15 5.59 2.51 49.84
C SER A 15 4.27 2.71 50.59
N LEU A 16 3.14 2.63 49.90
CA LEU A 16 1.83 2.40 50.50
C LEU A 16 0.99 1.48 49.59
N PHE A 17 0.47 0.42 50.22
CA PHE A 17 -0.40 -0.63 49.70
C PHE A 17 -1.77 -0.11 49.22
N SER A 18 -2.33 -0.68 48.15
CA SER A 18 -3.56 -1.50 48.22
C SER A 18 -3.91 -2.12 46.86
N VAL A 19 -4.58 -3.26 46.93
CA VAL A 19 -4.94 -4.19 45.85
C VAL A 19 -6.18 -3.71 45.09
N GLY A 20 -6.17 -3.89 43.76
CA GLY A 20 -7.37 -4.26 43.00
C GLY A 20 -8.20 -3.13 42.38
N ALA A 21 -7.83 -2.67 41.19
CA ALA A 21 -8.78 -2.26 40.15
C ALA A 21 -8.11 -2.36 38.78
N THR A 22 -8.67 -3.18 37.91
CA THR A 22 -8.32 -3.30 36.48
C THR A 22 -8.40 -1.93 35.80
N ALA A 23 -7.27 -1.41 35.32
CA ALA A 23 -7.26 -0.23 34.46
C ALA A 23 -7.74 -0.64 33.05
N PRO A 24 -8.76 0.02 32.47
CA PRO A 24 -9.20 -0.27 31.12
C PRO A 24 -8.17 0.25 30.10
N ALA A 25 -8.04 -0.49 29.00
CA ALA A 25 -7.40 -0.06 27.77
C ALA A 25 -7.97 1.28 27.28
N ASP A 26 -7.14 2.04 26.55
CA ASP A 26 -7.52 3.23 25.78
C ASP A 26 -8.18 4.38 26.54
N LYS A 27 -7.34 5.16 27.24
CA LYS A 27 -7.61 6.60 27.39
C LYS A 27 -6.55 7.36 26.61
N LEU A 28 -6.90 7.72 25.36
CA LEU A 28 -6.30 8.83 24.64
C LEU A 28 -6.16 10.01 25.61
N ALA A 29 -4.92 10.40 25.92
CA ALA A 29 -4.66 11.60 26.69
C ALA A 29 -5.34 12.77 25.96
N ARG A 30 -6.34 13.39 26.60
CA ARG A 30 -6.93 14.63 26.11
C ARG A 30 -5.82 15.68 26.00
N PRO A 31 -5.82 16.55 24.98
CA PRO A 31 -4.81 17.59 24.86
C PRO A 31 -4.85 18.50 26.09
N LEU A 32 -3.72 18.59 26.79
CA LEU A 32 -3.47 19.65 27.77
C LEU A 32 -3.27 20.95 26.98
N VAL A 33 -4.29 21.79 26.98
CA VAL A 33 -4.21 23.17 26.51
C VAL A 33 -3.38 23.93 27.55
N HIS A 34 -2.10 24.16 27.27
CA HIS A 34 -1.41 25.23 27.98
C HIS A 34 -1.92 26.57 27.45
N GLN A 35 -2.30 27.47 28.36
CA GLN A 35 -2.62 28.85 28.02
C GLN A 35 -1.44 29.45 27.27
N VAL A 36 -1.67 29.82 26.01
CA VAL A 36 -0.71 30.57 25.21
C VAL A 36 -0.71 31.98 25.75
N GLU A 37 0.41 32.42 26.34
CA GLU A 37 0.63 33.82 26.70
C GLU A 37 0.53 34.70 25.45
N ASP A 38 -0.04 35.90 25.64
CA ASP A 38 -0.59 36.83 24.65
C ASP A 38 0.46 37.34 23.63
N LEU A 39 0.86 36.46 22.70
CA LEU A 39 1.67 36.79 21.53
C LEU A 39 0.72 37.28 20.44
N GLY A 40 0.71 38.60 20.19
CA GLY A 40 -0.12 39.33 19.22
C GLY A 40 -0.83 38.44 18.19
N MET A 41 -2.10 38.15 18.44
CA MET A 41 -2.91 37.27 17.60
C MET A 41 -3.36 37.98 16.32
N THR A 42 -3.60 37.22 15.25
CA THR A 42 -4.26 37.75 14.04
C THR A 42 -5.65 38.26 14.31
N SER A 43 -6.16 39.10 13.40
CA SER A 43 -7.61 39.22 13.26
C SER A 43 -8.17 37.81 12.99
N PRO A 44 -9.22 37.37 13.71
CA PRO A 44 -9.80 36.05 13.51
C PRO A 44 -10.40 35.93 12.11
N VAL A 45 -10.29 34.74 11.52
CA VAL A 45 -11.02 34.40 10.30
C VAL A 45 -12.14 33.42 10.59
N LYS A 46 -13.28 33.60 9.90
CA LYS A 46 -14.43 32.71 10.05
C LYS A 46 -14.13 31.33 9.49
N VAL A 47 -14.50 30.30 10.25
CA VAL A 47 -14.52 28.92 9.77
C VAL A 47 -15.91 28.57 9.31
N TYR A 48 -16.02 28.04 8.09
CA TYR A 48 -17.27 27.46 7.64
C TYR A 48 -17.28 25.97 8.00
N GLU A 49 -18.11 25.60 8.97
CA GLU A 49 -18.27 24.20 9.34
C GLU A 49 -19.28 23.52 8.41
N TYR A 50 -18.84 22.48 7.70
CA TYR A 50 -19.68 21.73 6.77
C TYR A 50 -19.38 20.24 6.86
N LYS A 51 -20.39 19.45 7.25
CA LYS A 51 -20.28 17.98 7.42
C LYS A 51 -19.07 17.57 8.28
N GLY A 52 -18.78 18.32 9.35
CA GLY A 52 -17.67 18.05 10.26
C GLY A 52 -16.29 18.47 9.73
N GLN A 53 -16.21 19.16 8.60
CA GLN A 53 -14.99 19.79 8.06
C GLN A 53 -14.88 21.25 8.51
N TRP A 54 -13.65 21.76 8.64
CA TRP A 54 -13.38 23.17 8.93
C TRP A 54 -12.90 23.84 7.66
N LEU A 55 -13.82 24.47 6.93
CA LEU A 55 -13.54 25.05 5.62
C LEU A 55 -13.12 26.51 5.75
N VAL A 56 -11.98 26.85 5.17
CA VAL A 56 -11.42 28.20 5.12
C VAL A 56 -11.09 28.56 3.67
N SER A 57 -11.34 29.80 3.27
CA SER A 57 -10.98 30.26 1.92
C SER A 57 -9.48 30.57 1.82
N PRO A 58 -8.86 30.46 0.63
CA PRO A 58 -7.46 30.85 0.44
C PRO A 58 -7.16 32.31 0.85
N GLU A 59 -8.12 33.22 0.67
CA GLU A 59 -8.00 34.62 1.05
C GLU A 59 -7.96 34.76 2.57
N ALA A 60 -8.82 34.02 3.29
CA ALA A 60 -8.81 33.99 4.75
C ALA A 60 -7.50 33.40 5.30
N LEU A 61 -6.95 32.33 4.69
CA LEU A 61 -5.62 31.83 5.06
C LEU A 61 -4.53 32.89 4.87
N SER A 62 -4.61 33.69 3.80
CA SER A 62 -3.65 34.76 3.53
C SER A 62 -3.73 35.87 4.58
N GLN A 63 -4.92 36.17 5.12
CA GLN A 63 -5.09 37.09 6.27
C GLN A 63 -4.42 36.57 7.54
N LEU A 64 -4.32 35.24 7.69
CA LEU A 64 -3.57 34.59 8.77
C LEU A 64 -2.05 34.52 8.53
N GLY A 65 -1.55 35.06 7.41
CA GLY A 65 -0.15 34.99 7.02
C GLY A 65 0.26 33.64 6.42
N ILE A 66 -0.71 32.82 6.01
CA ILE A 66 -0.50 31.50 5.38
C ILE A 66 -0.78 31.64 3.89
N TYR A 67 0.30 31.74 3.11
CA TYR A 67 0.22 31.99 1.67
C TYR A 67 0.35 30.70 0.86
N SER A 68 -0.39 30.63 -0.23
CA SER A 68 -0.24 29.57 -1.22
C SER A 68 1.03 29.73 -2.05
N ILE A 69 1.61 28.61 -2.45
CA ILE A 69 2.79 28.58 -3.31
C ILE A 69 2.34 28.52 -4.77
N GLY A 70 2.73 29.54 -5.55
CA GLY A 70 2.47 29.60 -6.99
C GLY A 70 0.98 29.58 -7.37
N GLY A 71 0.10 30.11 -6.50
CA GLY A 71 -1.36 30.09 -6.73
C GLY A 71 -2.02 28.70 -6.66
N SER A 72 -1.27 27.66 -6.27
CA SER A 72 -1.77 26.30 -6.04
C SER A 72 -2.26 26.14 -4.60
N PRO A 73 -3.08 25.12 -4.25
CA PRO A 73 -3.42 24.82 -2.85
C PRO A 73 -2.26 24.17 -2.07
N THR A 74 -1.03 24.57 -2.38
CA THR A 74 0.19 24.10 -1.73
C THR A 74 0.63 25.14 -0.72
N TYR A 75 0.88 24.70 0.50
CA TYR A 75 1.25 25.53 1.63
C TYR A 75 2.54 25.02 2.25
N ARG A 76 3.33 25.92 2.82
CA ARG A 76 4.58 25.58 3.49
C ARG A 76 4.34 25.25 4.96
N PHE A 77 4.67 24.03 5.35
CA PHE A 77 4.58 23.51 6.71
C PHE A 77 5.97 23.46 7.34
N ARG A 78 6.04 23.68 8.65
CA ARG A 78 7.26 23.48 9.44
C ARG A 78 7.31 22.05 9.94
N ILE A 79 8.46 21.40 9.75
CA ILE A 79 8.74 20.06 10.25
C ILE A 79 9.82 20.19 11.32
N PRO A 80 9.54 19.85 12.59
CA PRO A 80 10.52 19.98 13.66
C PRO A 80 11.58 18.89 13.59
N TRP A 81 12.85 19.21 13.83
CA TRP A 81 13.91 18.20 13.89
C TRP A 81 13.81 17.38 15.18
N ILE A 82 13.91 16.05 15.08
CA ILE A 82 13.83 15.16 16.26
C ILE A 82 15.21 14.74 16.79
N ALA A 83 16.30 14.89 16.03
CA ALA A 83 17.66 14.73 16.56
C ALA A 83 18.75 15.42 15.71
N LEU A 84 19.64 16.13 16.41
CA LEU A 84 20.99 16.62 16.06
C LEU A 84 21.13 17.38 14.73
N HIS A 85 21.29 18.71 14.79
CA HIS A 85 22.35 19.48 14.11
C HIS A 85 22.63 20.73 14.99
N ARG A 86 23.84 20.88 15.55
CA ARG A 86 24.23 22.12 16.25
C ARG A 86 24.48 23.19 15.18
N GLY A 87 23.62 24.21 15.12
CA GLY A 87 23.84 25.40 14.28
C GLY A 87 22.77 25.67 13.22
N GLU A 88 21.82 24.75 12.99
CA GLU A 88 20.70 24.94 12.06
C GLU A 88 19.40 25.30 12.80
N PRO A 89 18.43 25.96 12.15
CA PRO A 89 17.11 26.16 12.73
C PRO A 89 16.48 24.82 13.11
N PRO A 90 15.71 24.72 14.21
CA PRO A 90 15.21 23.45 14.75
C PRO A 90 14.06 22.84 13.92
N TYR A 91 13.89 23.28 12.67
CA TYR A 91 12.84 22.85 11.75
C TYR A 91 13.34 22.86 10.30
N THR A 92 12.85 21.95 9.47
CA THR A 92 12.85 22.07 8.00
C THR A 92 11.45 22.47 7.52
N PHE A 93 11.25 22.55 6.21
CA PHE A 93 9.97 22.88 5.60
C PHE A 93 9.50 21.79 4.65
N ALA A 94 8.18 21.62 4.55
CA ALA A 94 7.57 20.83 3.49
C ALA A 94 6.47 21.62 2.81
N ASP A 95 6.49 21.62 1.48
CA ASP A 95 5.45 22.24 0.68
C ASP A 95 4.38 21.18 0.36
N ILE A 96 3.26 21.21 1.09
CA ILE A 96 2.21 20.18 1.05
C ILE A 96 0.97 20.73 0.35
N THR A 97 0.43 19.96 -0.59
CA THR A 97 -0.83 20.29 -1.25
C THR A 97 -2.02 19.81 -0.41
N LEU A 98 -2.85 20.75 0.04
CA LEU A 98 -4.08 20.42 0.75
C LEU A 98 -5.25 20.18 -0.23
N PRO A 99 -6.12 19.19 0.03
CA PRO A 99 -7.42 19.05 -0.59
C PRO A 99 -8.20 20.37 -0.72
N ARG A 100 -8.81 20.59 -1.89
CA ARG A 100 -9.76 21.68 -2.11
C ARG A 100 -11.16 21.14 -2.31
N HIS A 101 -12.12 21.79 -1.67
CA HIS A 101 -13.55 21.49 -1.81
C HIS A 101 -14.26 22.67 -2.46
N LYS A 102 -15.11 22.40 -3.46
CA LYS A 102 -15.95 23.43 -4.07
C LYS A 102 -17.29 23.47 -3.33
N VAL A 103 -17.56 24.58 -2.65
CA VAL A 103 -18.83 24.80 -1.94
C VAL A 103 -19.43 26.10 -2.45
N GLN A 104 -20.67 26.02 -2.98
CA GLN A 104 -21.40 27.15 -3.56
C GLN A 104 -20.57 27.94 -4.58
N GLY A 105 -19.86 27.24 -5.47
CA GLY A 105 -19.06 27.86 -6.53
C GLY A 105 -17.68 28.35 -6.11
N LYS A 106 -17.39 28.47 -4.81
CA LYS A 106 -16.10 28.92 -4.27
C LYS A 106 -15.22 27.76 -3.81
N TRP A 107 -13.91 27.94 -3.88
CA TRP A 107 -12.94 26.96 -3.40
C TRP A 107 -12.63 27.17 -1.92
N TRP A 108 -12.64 26.08 -1.17
CA TRP A 108 -12.37 26.03 0.25
C TRP A 108 -11.33 24.97 0.55
N ILE A 109 -10.62 25.14 1.66
CA ILE A 109 -9.61 24.20 2.15
C ILE A 109 -10.08 23.69 3.51
N ASN A 110 -10.08 22.38 3.68
CA ASN A 110 -10.36 21.80 4.98
C ASN A 110 -9.10 21.86 5.84
N VAL A 111 -9.11 22.70 6.87
CA VAL A 111 -7.95 22.91 7.73
C VAL A 111 -8.03 22.13 9.03
N LYS A 112 -9.08 21.31 9.23
CA LYS A 112 -9.32 20.60 10.50
C LYS A 112 -8.08 19.86 11.03
N ARG A 113 -7.39 19.14 10.14
CA ARG A 113 -6.17 18.39 10.46
C ARG A 113 -4.89 19.21 10.29
N ALA A 114 -4.88 20.16 9.36
CA ALA A 114 -3.72 21.00 9.06
C ALA A 114 -3.52 22.14 10.08
N ALA A 115 -4.58 22.58 10.77
CA ALA A 115 -4.58 23.75 11.63
C ALA A 115 -3.48 23.71 12.71
N PRO A 116 -3.32 22.63 13.50
CA PRO A 116 -2.27 22.59 14.51
C PRO A 116 -0.86 22.73 13.91
N VAL A 117 -0.60 22.09 12.76
CA VAL A 117 0.71 22.10 12.09
C VAL A 117 0.99 23.45 11.42
N LEU A 118 -0.06 24.17 11.03
CA LEU A 118 0.00 25.54 10.52
C LEU A 118 0.08 26.59 11.64
N GLY A 119 0.10 26.18 12.91
CA GLY A 119 0.10 27.10 14.06
C GLY A 119 -1.22 27.87 14.21
N MET A 120 -2.32 27.29 13.72
CA MET A 120 -3.65 27.85 13.84
C MET A 120 -4.41 27.21 15.00
N TYR A 121 -5.16 28.04 15.74
CA TYR A 121 -5.92 27.63 16.91
C TYR A 121 -7.38 28.05 16.77
N MET A 122 -8.27 27.12 17.11
CA MET A 122 -9.70 27.38 17.18
C MET A 122 -10.04 28.05 18.51
N ARG A 123 -10.80 29.14 18.45
CA ARG A 123 -11.42 29.74 19.64
C ARG A 123 -12.93 29.82 19.42
N ASN A 124 -13.69 29.48 20.45
CA ASN A 124 -15.13 29.63 20.42
C ASN A 124 -15.49 31.08 20.77
N SER A 125 -16.13 31.80 19.84
CA SER A 125 -16.59 33.18 20.04
C SER A 125 -18.12 33.23 20.08
N GLY A 126 -18.71 32.54 21.05
CA GLY A 126 -20.17 32.50 21.26
C GLY A 126 -20.93 31.70 20.20
N LYS A 127 -21.29 32.33 19.06
CA LYS A 127 -22.09 31.73 17.97
C LYS A 127 -21.27 31.26 16.77
N GLU A 128 -19.99 31.63 16.69
CA GLU A 128 -19.13 31.31 15.55
C GLU A 128 -17.81 30.68 16.00
N GLN A 129 -17.36 29.69 15.23
CA GLN A 129 -16.03 29.15 15.30
C GLN A 129 -15.07 30.02 14.48
N VAL A 130 -14.01 30.52 15.12
CA VAL A 130 -13.00 31.36 14.48
C VAL A 130 -11.60 30.76 14.63
N LEU A 131 -10.80 30.89 13.57
CA LEU A 131 -9.38 30.55 13.59
C LEU A 131 -8.55 31.79 13.81
N PHE A 132 -7.54 31.64 14.66
CA PHE A 132 -6.45 32.58 14.82
C PHE A 132 -5.14 31.90 14.44
N SER A 133 -4.18 32.68 13.99
CA SER A 133 -2.77 32.28 13.93
C SER A 133 -1.98 33.18 14.87
N THR A 134 -0.88 32.68 15.42
CA THR A 134 0.06 33.52 16.16
C THR A 134 0.85 34.34 15.13
N HIS A 135 0.53 35.63 14.94
CA HIS A 135 1.22 36.49 13.98
C HIS A 135 2.63 36.81 14.47
N VAL A 136 3.64 36.19 13.87
CA VAL A 136 4.74 36.92 13.21
C VAL A 136 5.21 36.05 12.04
N GLY A 137 5.06 36.55 10.80
CA GLY A 137 5.34 35.83 9.56
C GLY A 137 6.63 35.01 9.64
N MET A 138 6.53 33.69 9.50
CA MET A 138 7.63 32.72 9.52
C MET A 138 8.88 33.07 10.38
N LYS A 139 8.73 33.73 11.54
CA LYS A 139 9.82 33.87 12.52
C LYS A 139 9.32 33.31 13.84
N LYS A 140 9.87 32.13 14.16
CA LYS A 140 9.65 31.28 15.34
C LYS A 140 8.21 31.23 15.88
N PRO A 141 7.41 30.19 15.59
CA PRO A 141 6.24 29.92 16.38
C PRO A 141 6.69 29.48 17.78
N ALA A 142 5.98 29.95 18.80
CA ALA A 142 5.99 29.34 20.11
C ALA A 142 5.85 27.81 19.94
N SER A 143 6.75 27.09 20.59
CA SER A 143 6.86 25.61 20.65
C SER A 143 5.63 24.89 20.09
N LEU A 144 5.70 24.49 18.82
CA LEU A 144 4.84 23.43 18.30
C LEU A 144 5.02 22.26 19.27
N THR A 145 3.97 21.88 20.00
CA THR A 145 4.00 20.67 20.81
C THR A 145 4.13 19.52 19.84
N ILE A 146 5.38 19.09 19.62
CA ILE A 146 5.71 17.89 18.89
C ILE A 146 5.10 16.77 19.71
N PHE A 147 4.06 16.12 19.19
CA PHE A 147 3.65 14.85 19.78
C PHE A 147 4.89 13.95 19.73
N PRO A 148 5.38 13.45 20.89
CA PRO A 148 6.47 12.51 20.85
C PRO A 148 6.07 11.36 19.91
N PRO A 149 6.98 10.90 19.03
CA PRO A 149 6.67 9.77 18.17
C PRO A 149 6.16 8.63 19.05
N GLY A 150 4.92 8.19 18.76
CA GLY A 150 4.38 7.00 19.40
C GLY A 150 5.27 5.80 19.06
N PRO A 151 5.31 4.77 19.91
CA PRO A 151 6.06 3.56 19.60
C PRO A 151 5.57 2.98 18.25
N PRO A 152 6.47 2.38 17.44
CA PRO A 152 6.10 1.75 16.18
C PRO A 152 4.93 0.79 16.37
N VAL A 153 3.94 0.89 15.51
CA VAL A 153 2.76 0.04 15.59
C VAL A 153 3.16 -1.37 15.13
N SER A 154 3.19 -2.34 16.05
CA SER A 154 3.33 -3.76 15.66
C SER A 154 2.13 -4.17 14.81
N ILE A 155 2.38 -4.77 13.65
CA ILE A 155 1.32 -5.22 12.73
C ILE A 155 1.19 -6.74 12.69
N LYS A 156 1.81 -7.44 13.64
CA LYS A 156 1.71 -8.89 13.72
C LYS A 156 0.24 -9.31 13.85
N GLY A 157 -0.21 -10.25 13.01
CA GLY A 157 -1.61 -10.70 13.01
C GLY A 157 -2.60 -9.71 12.42
N SER A 158 -2.13 -8.72 11.66
CA SER A 158 -2.99 -7.76 10.95
C SER A 158 -3.16 -8.14 9.48
N VAL A 159 -4.07 -7.41 8.81
CA VAL A 159 -4.25 -7.47 7.37
C VAL A 159 -4.04 -6.12 6.74
N LEU A 160 -3.24 -6.07 5.67
CA LEU A 160 -3.09 -4.93 4.79
C LEU A 160 -4.03 -5.04 3.58
N LEU A 161 -4.78 -3.98 3.29
CA LEU A 161 -5.69 -3.91 2.17
C LEU A 161 -5.25 -2.80 1.21
N TRP A 162 -4.78 -3.17 0.02
CA TRP A 162 -4.51 -2.16 -1.00
C TRP A 162 -5.83 -1.62 -1.56
N ASP A 163 -5.98 -0.30 -1.54
CA ASP A 163 -7.19 0.40 -1.99
C ASP A 163 -6.87 1.44 -3.08
N PRO A 164 -6.60 1.00 -4.32
CA PRO A 164 -6.31 1.93 -5.41
C PRO A 164 -7.54 2.67 -5.92
N LEU A 165 -8.75 2.29 -5.48
CA LEU A 165 -9.99 2.98 -5.81
C LEU A 165 -10.42 3.99 -4.75
N LEU A 166 -9.72 4.06 -3.61
CA LEU A 166 -9.93 5.06 -2.58
C LEU A 166 -11.38 5.00 -2.05
N LEU A 167 -11.82 3.78 -1.74
CA LEU A 167 -13.22 3.43 -1.49
C LEU A 167 -13.82 4.07 -0.23
N GLY A 168 -12.99 4.49 0.74
CA GLY A 168 -13.46 5.18 1.94
C GLY A 168 -14.49 4.38 2.72
N GLU A 169 -15.68 4.97 2.92
CA GLU A 169 -16.82 4.31 3.58
C GLU A 169 -17.26 2.99 2.94
N LYS A 170 -17.00 2.79 1.64
CA LYS A 170 -17.37 1.58 0.90
C LYS A 170 -16.46 0.39 1.19
N LEU A 171 -15.35 0.56 1.92
CA LEU A 171 -14.53 -0.59 2.32
C LEU A 171 -15.33 -1.53 3.23
N PRO A 172 -15.24 -2.86 3.00
CA PRO A 172 -15.94 -3.84 3.81
C PRO A 172 -15.40 -3.83 5.25
N PRO A 173 -16.23 -4.22 6.24
CA PRO A 173 -15.76 -4.49 7.59
C PRO A 173 -14.84 -5.73 7.58
N VAL A 174 -13.67 -5.61 8.19
CA VAL A 174 -12.71 -6.71 8.36
C VAL A 174 -12.46 -6.92 9.85
N LYS A 175 -12.46 -8.18 10.29
CA LYS A 175 -12.18 -8.51 11.69
C LYS A 175 -10.70 -8.29 12.03
N GLY A 176 -10.42 -7.86 13.24
CA GLY A 176 -9.05 -7.67 13.72
C GLY A 176 -8.42 -6.34 13.28
N LYS A 177 -7.10 -6.29 13.30
CA LYS A 177 -6.33 -5.08 13.00
C LYS A 177 -6.18 -4.92 11.50
N VAL A 178 -6.61 -3.78 10.97
CA VAL A 178 -6.62 -3.52 9.52
C VAL A 178 -5.74 -2.32 9.20
N ILE A 179 -4.87 -2.52 8.24
CA ILE A 179 -4.09 -1.47 7.59
C ILE A 179 -4.68 -1.27 6.21
N VAL A 180 -5.11 -0.07 5.89
CA VAL A 180 -5.56 0.27 4.54
C VAL A 180 -4.45 1.04 3.86
N SER A 181 -4.11 0.62 2.64
CA SER A 181 -3.11 1.25 1.81
C SER A 181 -3.74 1.88 0.56
N PRO A 182 -4.33 3.08 0.70
CA PRO A 182 -4.90 3.80 -0.43
C PRO A 182 -3.79 4.34 -1.33
N THR A 183 -3.94 4.26 -2.65
CA THR A 183 -2.99 4.84 -3.61
C THR A 183 -3.09 6.36 -3.65
N ALA A 184 -2.58 7.00 -2.60
CA ALA A 184 -2.74 8.41 -2.33
C ALA A 184 -1.68 9.27 -3.01
N PHE A 185 -0.49 8.71 -3.26
CA PHE A 185 0.66 9.50 -3.69
C PHE A 185 1.39 8.89 -4.88
N ARG A 186 1.90 9.78 -5.74
CA ARG A 186 2.85 9.43 -6.82
C ARG A 186 4.09 10.29 -6.71
N VAL A 187 5.27 9.68 -6.77
CA VAL A 187 6.52 10.44 -6.90
C VAL A 187 6.69 10.95 -8.33
N THR A 188 7.16 12.19 -8.46
CA THR A 188 7.38 12.87 -9.74
C THR A 188 8.69 13.66 -9.69
N ALA A 189 9.17 14.12 -10.84
CA ALA A 189 10.33 15.01 -10.92
C ALA A 189 10.13 16.37 -10.19
N LYS A 190 8.90 16.71 -9.76
CA LYS A 190 8.58 17.94 -9.02
C LYS A 190 8.34 17.70 -7.52
N GLY A 191 8.50 16.46 -7.05
CA GLY A 191 8.11 16.02 -5.70
C GLY A 191 6.91 15.07 -5.74
N LEU A 192 6.12 15.05 -4.68
CA LEU A 192 4.95 14.20 -4.48
C LEU A 192 3.70 14.81 -5.12
N SER A 193 2.96 14.00 -5.89
CA SER A 193 1.65 14.34 -6.43
C SER A 193 0.57 13.61 -5.63
N LEU A 194 -0.44 14.36 -5.19
CA LEU A 194 -1.62 13.81 -4.53
C LEU A 194 -2.59 13.25 -5.58
N ARG A 195 -2.95 11.97 -5.46
CA ARG A 195 -3.82 11.25 -6.39
C ARG A 195 -5.32 11.37 -6.08
N ASN A 196 -5.67 11.82 -4.87
CA ASN A 196 -7.05 12.06 -4.46
C ASN A 196 -7.21 13.46 -3.87
N SER A 197 -8.03 14.30 -4.51
CA SER A 197 -8.30 15.64 -4.02
C SER A 197 -9.11 15.69 -2.72
N ASN A 198 -9.59 14.55 -2.18
CA ASN A 198 -10.39 14.44 -0.96
C ASN A 198 -9.70 13.60 0.14
N LEU A 199 -8.36 13.65 0.23
CA LEU A 199 -7.58 12.89 1.21
C LEU A 199 -8.07 13.07 2.67
N ASP A 200 -8.54 14.27 3.05
CA ASP A 200 -9.07 14.54 4.39
C ASP A 200 -10.27 13.67 4.74
N GLN A 201 -11.23 13.60 3.82
CA GLN A 201 -12.44 12.80 4.01
C GLN A 201 -12.07 11.33 4.04
N LEU A 202 -11.16 10.90 3.16
CA LEU A 202 -10.71 9.51 3.10
C LEU A 202 -10.06 9.07 4.43
N ALA A 203 -9.15 9.88 4.97
CA ALA A 203 -8.50 9.61 6.25
C ALA A 203 -9.51 9.54 7.40
N GLU A 204 -10.47 10.46 7.46
CA GLU A 204 -11.53 10.44 8.47
C GLU A 204 -12.45 9.22 8.34
N GLN A 205 -12.76 8.78 7.13
CA GLN A 205 -13.62 7.61 6.89
C GLN A 205 -12.95 6.30 7.32
N TYR A 206 -11.64 6.15 7.06
CA TYR A 206 -10.89 4.98 7.54
C TYR A 206 -10.72 5.00 9.05
N GLU A 207 -10.41 6.16 9.64
CA GLU A 207 -10.27 6.31 11.09
C GLU A 207 -11.59 5.96 11.81
N LYS A 208 -12.75 6.41 11.29
CA LYS A 208 -14.08 6.05 11.81
C LYS A 208 -14.37 4.54 11.78
N LYS A 209 -13.74 3.79 10.87
CA LYS A 209 -13.82 2.33 10.80
C LYS A 209 -12.81 1.63 11.72
N GLY A 210 -11.96 2.38 12.42
CA GLY A 210 -10.86 1.84 13.22
C GLY A 210 -9.67 1.34 12.39
N TYR A 211 -9.59 1.76 11.12
CA TYR A 211 -8.53 1.34 10.20
C TYR A 211 -7.31 2.24 10.30
N ILE A 212 -6.12 1.64 10.23
CA ILE A 212 -4.86 2.35 10.21
C ILE A 212 -4.51 2.65 8.75
N MET A 213 -4.20 3.90 8.43
CA MET A 213 -3.88 4.28 7.06
C MET A 213 -2.37 4.30 6.83
N TRP A 214 -1.89 3.46 5.91
CA TRP A 214 -0.53 3.49 5.36
C TRP A 214 -0.60 3.85 3.88
N PRO A 215 -0.61 5.14 3.52
CA PRO A 215 -0.80 5.55 2.13
C PRO A 215 0.22 4.87 1.20
N LEU A 216 -0.26 4.34 0.09
CA LEU A 216 0.61 3.81 -0.95
C LEU A 216 1.21 4.95 -1.76
N VAL A 217 2.52 4.84 -2.01
CA VAL A 217 3.34 5.77 -2.77
C VAL A 217 3.89 5.05 -4.00
N ASP A 218 3.39 5.39 -5.19
CA ASP A 218 3.79 4.75 -6.44
C ASP A 218 4.78 5.60 -7.26
N ASN A 219 5.55 4.95 -8.13
CA ASN A 219 6.48 5.62 -9.07
C ASN A 219 5.91 5.76 -10.50
N GLY A 220 4.61 5.52 -10.68
CA GLY A 220 3.94 5.50 -11.97
C GLY A 220 4.44 4.41 -12.93
N PHE A 221 5.23 3.45 -12.43
CA PHE A 221 5.84 2.37 -13.19
C PHE A 221 6.67 2.84 -14.40
N SER A 222 7.16 4.08 -14.34
CA SER A 222 8.03 4.66 -15.37
C SER A 222 9.49 4.56 -14.93
N PRO A 223 10.32 3.75 -15.63
CA PRO A 223 11.74 3.66 -15.29
C PRO A 223 12.45 5.00 -15.49
N GLN A 224 12.11 5.77 -16.53
CA GLN A 224 12.80 7.02 -16.84
C GLN A 224 12.51 8.06 -15.75
N VAL A 225 11.25 8.18 -15.34
CA VAL A 225 10.87 9.07 -14.24
C VAL A 225 11.53 8.62 -12.93
N THR A 226 11.54 7.32 -12.65
CA THR A 226 12.19 6.76 -11.46
C THR A 226 13.69 7.06 -11.46
N SER A 227 14.41 6.81 -12.57
CA SER A 227 15.83 7.13 -12.71
C SER A 227 16.12 8.62 -12.47
N ALA A 228 15.26 9.52 -12.98
CA ALA A 228 15.44 10.95 -12.80
C ALA A 228 15.29 11.36 -11.33
N ILE A 229 14.29 10.82 -10.63
CA ILE A 229 14.07 11.05 -9.19
C ILE A 229 15.26 10.49 -8.39
N LEU A 230 15.67 9.26 -8.64
CA LEU A 230 16.75 8.58 -7.92
C LEU A 230 18.13 9.20 -8.13
N ARG A 231 18.31 10.09 -9.12
CA ARG A 231 19.56 10.84 -9.35
C ARG A 231 19.56 12.24 -8.74
N SER A 232 18.39 12.79 -8.40
CA SER A 232 18.28 14.16 -7.88
C SER A 232 18.09 14.13 -6.37
N SER A 233 19.13 14.49 -5.61
CA SER A 233 19.05 14.65 -4.16
C SER A 233 18.03 15.70 -3.74
N GLU A 234 17.87 16.78 -4.51
CA GLU A 234 16.86 17.82 -4.27
C GLU A 234 15.44 17.25 -4.37
N VAL A 235 15.14 16.47 -5.40
CA VAL A 235 13.81 15.84 -5.55
C VAL A 235 13.58 14.79 -4.47
N GLN A 236 14.62 14.04 -4.08
CA GLN A 236 14.54 13.05 -2.99
C GLN A 236 14.21 13.72 -1.66
N GLU A 237 14.95 14.76 -1.26
CA GLU A 237 14.68 15.47 0.00
C GLU A 237 13.26 16.06 -0.02
N LYS A 238 12.86 16.67 -1.14
CA LYS A 238 11.50 17.21 -1.30
C LYS A 238 10.42 16.14 -1.11
N ILE A 239 10.60 14.95 -1.68
CA ILE A 239 9.66 13.83 -1.50
C ILE A 239 9.61 13.40 -0.02
N ILE A 240 10.77 13.26 0.62
CA ILE A 240 10.88 12.84 2.03
C ILE A 240 10.19 13.87 2.94
N GLU A 241 10.49 15.16 2.77
CA GLU A 241 9.87 16.24 3.53
C GLU A 241 8.36 16.28 3.33
N GLN A 242 7.88 16.12 2.09
CA GLN A 242 6.44 16.08 1.80
C GLN A 242 5.76 14.89 2.47
N LEU A 243 6.36 13.68 2.43
CA LEU A 243 5.81 12.51 3.11
C LEU A 243 5.75 12.73 4.63
N ILE A 244 6.82 13.20 5.26
CA ILE A 244 6.80 13.52 6.70
C ILE A 244 5.73 14.56 7.00
N GLY A 245 5.64 15.61 6.20
CA GLY A 245 4.64 16.65 6.32
C GLY A 245 3.20 16.10 6.26
N TYR A 246 2.88 15.28 5.27
CA TYR A 246 1.58 14.62 5.18
C TYR A 246 1.32 13.72 6.39
N ALA A 247 2.31 12.97 6.86
CA ALA A 247 2.15 12.13 8.04
C ALA A 247 1.87 12.94 9.31
N LEU A 248 2.48 14.11 9.48
CA LEU A 248 2.20 15.00 10.61
C LEU A 248 0.78 15.59 10.54
N VAL A 249 0.35 16.05 9.36
CA VAL A 249 -1.00 16.60 9.14
C VAL A 249 -2.07 15.53 9.33
N TYR A 250 -1.91 14.36 8.72
CA TYR A 250 -2.95 13.33 8.66
C TYR A 250 -2.78 12.23 9.71
N HIS A 251 -1.76 12.33 10.57
CA HIS A 251 -1.39 11.33 11.55
C HIS A 251 -1.12 9.94 10.97
N PHE A 252 -0.60 9.89 9.74
CA PHE A 252 -0.15 8.62 9.16
C PHE A 252 0.95 8.03 10.03
N ARG A 253 0.85 6.72 10.27
CA ARG A 253 1.84 5.96 11.05
C ARG A 253 2.73 5.09 10.20
N GLY A 254 2.50 5.07 8.88
CA GLY A 254 3.39 4.44 7.93
C GLY A 254 3.06 4.76 6.50
N TYR A 255 3.89 4.27 5.58
CA TYR A 255 3.71 4.32 4.14
C TYR A 255 4.00 2.96 3.51
N ASN A 256 3.36 2.68 2.37
CA ASN A 256 3.64 1.51 1.54
C ASN A 256 4.24 1.95 0.22
N LEU A 257 5.50 1.61 -0.05
CA LEU A 257 6.20 1.98 -1.27
C LEU A 257 5.94 0.94 -2.35
N ASP A 258 5.34 1.37 -3.45
CA ASP A 258 5.03 0.53 -4.62
C ASP A 258 5.84 1.02 -5.83
N PHE A 259 7.15 0.80 -5.76
CA PHE A 259 8.07 1.20 -6.81
C PHE A 259 8.38 0.00 -7.69
N GLU A 260 7.80 -0.02 -8.89
CA GLU A 260 7.97 -1.12 -9.83
C GLU A 260 8.52 -0.66 -11.18
N ASN A 261 8.90 -1.62 -12.02
CA ASN A 261 9.43 -1.38 -13.36
C ASN A 261 10.65 -0.43 -13.40
N ILE A 262 11.64 -0.68 -12.54
CA ILE A 262 12.79 0.19 -12.32
C ILE A 262 13.96 -0.25 -13.22
N ASN A 263 14.78 0.67 -13.72
CA ASN A 263 16.00 0.29 -14.42
C ASN A 263 16.97 -0.41 -13.46
N TYR A 264 17.52 -1.56 -13.86
CA TYR A 264 18.43 -2.32 -13.00
C TYR A 264 19.68 -1.53 -12.58
N SER A 265 20.15 -0.61 -13.44
CA SER A 265 21.26 0.29 -13.13
C SER A 265 20.97 1.29 -12.00
N ASP A 266 19.71 1.40 -11.55
CA ASP A 266 19.31 2.20 -10.38
C ASP A 266 19.19 1.39 -9.09
N LYS A 267 19.52 0.08 -9.09
CA LYS A 267 19.43 -0.81 -7.91
C LYS A 267 20.04 -0.17 -6.64
N GLU A 268 21.26 0.33 -6.73
CA GLU A 268 21.95 0.94 -5.59
C GLU A 268 21.33 2.28 -5.19
N ARG A 269 20.92 3.09 -6.16
CA ARG A 269 20.25 4.37 -5.90
C ARG A 269 18.88 4.19 -5.25
N LEU A 270 18.12 3.17 -5.67
CA LEU A 270 16.87 2.80 -5.02
C LEU A 270 17.10 2.45 -3.55
N THR A 271 18.09 1.59 -3.29
CA THR A 271 18.43 1.17 -1.93
C THR A 271 18.88 2.35 -1.06
N ALA A 272 19.70 3.25 -1.61
CA ALA A 272 20.15 4.46 -0.91
C ALA A 272 18.98 5.41 -0.60
N PHE A 273 18.11 5.69 -1.58
CA PHE A 273 16.94 6.53 -1.39
C PHE A 273 15.99 5.96 -0.33
N VAL A 274 15.67 4.67 -0.40
CA VAL A 274 14.80 4.01 0.59
C VAL A 274 15.44 4.05 1.98
N SER A 275 16.75 3.85 2.09
CA SER A 275 17.46 3.94 3.38
C SER A 275 17.37 5.35 3.98
N GLN A 276 17.54 6.40 3.16
CA GLN A 276 17.40 7.78 3.59
C GLN A 276 15.96 8.08 4.04
N LEU A 277 14.97 7.66 3.25
CA LEU A 277 13.55 7.84 3.55
C LEU A 277 13.19 7.18 4.88
N VAL A 278 13.56 5.91 5.07
CA VAL A 278 13.34 5.16 6.32
C VAL A 278 13.93 5.90 7.51
N ALA A 279 15.20 6.26 7.46
CA ALA A 279 15.88 6.92 8.58
C ALA A 279 15.18 8.23 8.96
N ARG A 280 14.75 9.01 7.97
CA ARG A 280 14.05 10.28 8.18
C ARG A 280 12.63 10.08 8.70
N CYS A 281 11.89 9.08 8.22
CA CYS A 281 10.54 8.74 8.69
C CYS A 281 10.54 8.16 10.11
N HIS A 282 11.51 7.30 10.44
CA HIS A 282 11.66 6.70 11.78
C HIS A 282 11.86 7.74 12.88
N ALA A 283 12.51 8.86 12.58
CA ALA A 283 12.64 9.98 13.51
C ALA A 283 11.27 10.48 14.00
N TYR A 284 10.21 10.34 13.18
CA TYR A 284 8.83 10.73 13.50
C TYR A 284 7.92 9.55 13.85
N GLY A 285 8.48 8.35 14.08
CA GLY A 285 7.70 7.15 14.38
C GLY A 285 6.84 6.66 13.20
N ILE A 286 7.24 6.97 11.97
CA ILE A 286 6.54 6.56 10.74
C ILE A 286 7.25 5.32 10.19
N VAL A 287 6.53 4.20 10.08
CA VAL A 287 7.09 2.96 9.51
C VAL A 287 7.01 2.94 7.99
N ILE A 288 7.93 2.23 7.34
CA ILE A 288 7.96 2.07 5.89
C ILE A 288 7.82 0.59 5.55
N SER A 289 6.86 0.29 4.69
CA SER A 289 6.73 -0.99 4.00
C SER A 289 7.05 -0.81 2.52
N MET A 290 7.54 -1.86 1.86
CA MET A 290 7.86 -1.82 0.43
C MET A 290 7.39 -3.10 -0.28
N ASP A 291 6.67 -2.91 -1.38
CA ASP A 291 6.18 -3.98 -2.24
C ASP A 291 7.34 -4.54 -3.07
N ILE A 292 7.45 -5.87 -3.14
CA ILE A 292 8.40 -6.57 -3.98
C ILE A 292 7.76 -7.75 -4.70
N THR A 293 8.26 -8.03 -5.90
CA THR A 293 7.87 -9.23 -6.63
C THR A 293 8.63 -10.47 -6.11
N PRO A 294 8.05 -11.67 -6.30
CA PRO A 294 8.76 -12.93 -6.18
C PRO A 294 10.02 -12.97 -7.05
N HIS A 295 11.02 -13.73 -6.60
CA HIS A 295 12.26 -13.91 -7.35
C HIS A 295 11.99 -14.43 -8.77
N SER A 296 12.49 -13.68 -9.76
CA SER A 296 12.48 -14.04 -11.18
C SER A 296 13.73 -13.53 -11.90
N PRO A 297 14.01 -14.00 -13.13
CA PRO A 297 15.13 -13.51 -13.94
C PRO A 297 15.02 -12.03 -14.33
N SER A 298 13.83 -11.42 -14.21
CA SER A 298 13.57 -10.05 -14.63
C SER A 298 14.49 -9.05 -13.92
N LEU A 299 15.30 -8.35 -14.71
CA LEU A 299 16.18 -7.30 -14.21
C LEU A 299 15.41 -6.14 -13.58
N ARG A 300 14.29 -5.75 -14.19
CA ARG A 300 13.54 -4.53 -13.86
C ARG A 300 12.47 -4.71 -12.79
N TRP A 301 11.95 -5.93 -12.67
CA TRP A 301 10.85 -6.24 -11.78
C TRP A 301 11.28 -7.09 -10.60
N SER A 302 12.45 -7.73 -10.62
CA SER A 302 12.90 -8.62 -9.53
C SER A 302 14.33 -8.35 -9.08
N LYS A 303 15.32 -8.40 -9.99
CA LYS A 303 16.74 -8.29 -9.60
C LYS A 303 17.12 -6.87 -9.14
N VAL A 304 16.34 -5.85 -9.52
CA VAL A 304 16.54 -4.46 -9.08
C VAL A 304 16.37 -4.27 -7.57
N TYR A 305 15.62 -5.14 -6.90
CA TYR A 305 15.48 -5.09 -5.44
C TYR A 305 16.66 -5.79 -4.77
N ASP A 306 17.51 -5.01 -4.10
CA ASP A 306 18.46 -5.59 -3.14
C ASP A 306 17.71 -6.02 -1.88
N ARG A 307 17.09 -7.21 -1.93
CA ARG A 307 16.17 -7.68 -0.89
C ARG A 307 16.82 -7.72 0.50
N LYS A 308 18.10 -8.08 0.58
CA LYS A 308 18.85 -8.11 1.84
C LYS A 308 19.09 -6.70 2.38
N ALA A 309 19.58 -5.78 1.54
CA ALA A 309 19.83 -4.40 1.98
C ALA A 309 18.52 -3.66 2.31
N LEU A 310 17.50 -3.81 1.47
CA LEU A 310 16.17 -3.23 1.68
C LEU A 310 15.50 -3.81 2.94
N GLY A 311 15.51 -5.14 3.11
CA GLY A 311 14.93 -5.81 4.28
C GLY A 311 15.62 -5.45 5.61
N ASN A 312 16.88 -5.02 5.57
CA ASN A 312 17.56 -4.50 6.76
C ASN A 312 17.04 -3.11 7.16
N VAL A 313 16.64 -2.27 6.20
CA VAL A 313 16.23 -0.89 6.48
C VAL A 313 14.72 -0.76 6.67
N VAL A 314 13.89 -1.30 5.78
CA VAL A 314 12.43 -1.15 5.90
C VAL A 314 11.89 -1.92 7.11
N ASP A 315 10.75 -1.46 7.62
CA ASP A 315 10.04 -2.17 8.69
C ASP A 315 9.42 -3.46 8.15
N TYR A 316 8.86 -3.41 6.93
CA TYR A 316 8.22 -4.56 6.32
C TYR A 316 8.49 -4.68 4.81
N MET A 317 8.71 -5.91 4.35
CA MET A 317 8.76 -6.27 2.94
C MET A 317 7.46 -6.98 2.56
N VAL A 318 6.69 -6.40 1.64
CA VAL A 318 5.43 -6.98 1.19
C VAL A 318 5.68 -7.82 -0.06
N LEU A 319 5.67 -9.14 0.10
CA LEU A 319 5.83 -10.08 -0.99
C LEU A 319 4.52 -10.17 -1.78
N MET A 320 4.50 -9.63 -3.00
CA MET A 320 3.37 -9.74 -3.91
C MET A 320 3.26 -11.17 -4.46
N GLY A 321 2.71 -12.08 -3.65
CA GLY A 321 2.56 -13.51 -3.94
C GLY A 321 1.47 -13.82 -4.97
N TYR A 322 1.42 -13.07 -6.06
CA TYR A 322 0.47 -13.20 -7.16
C TYR A 322 1.11 -12.84 -8.50
N ASP A 323 0.33 -12.98 -9.58
CA ASP A 323 0.80 -12.82 -10.95
C ASP A 323 1.90 -13.80 -11.37
N GLN A 324 1.85 -15.03 -10.84
CA GLN A 324 2.63 -16.16 -11.33
C GLN A 324 2.56 -16.28 -12.85
N VAL A 325 1.35 -16.22 -13.41
CA VAL A 325 1.11 -16.06 -14.86
C VAL A 325 0.31 -14.79 -15.09
N GLY A 326 1.03 -13.69 -15.36
CA GLY A 326 0.50 -12.33 -15.57
C GLY A 326 -0.37 -12.14 -16.83
N LYS A 327 -1.12 -11.04 -16.90
CA LYS A 327 -2.07 -10.73 -18.00
C LYS A 327 -1.42 -10.61 -19.39
N ASN A 328 -0.12 -10.32 -19.41
CA ASN A 328 0.67 -10.16 -20.63
C ASN A 328 1.33 -11.49 -21.06
N SER A 329 1.04 -12.60 -20.36
CA SER A 329 1.57 -13.91 -20.76
C SER A 329 0.98 -14.34 -22.09
N SER A 330 1.81 -14.96 -22.93
CA SER A 330 1.40 -15.62 -24.17
C SER A 330 0.70 -16.96 -23.93
N LYS A 331 0.70 -17.45 -22.68
CA LYS A 331 0.12 -18.73 -22.29
C LYS A 331 -0.80 -18.60 -21.07
N PRO A 332 -1.93 -19.34 -21.05
CA PRO A 332 -2.79 -19.43 -19.88
C PRO A 332 -2.09 -19.97 -18.65
N GLY A 333 -2.52 -19.49 -17.48
CA GLY A 333 -2.05 -20.05 -16.22
C GLY A 333 -2.66 -19.41 -14.97
N PRO A 334 -2.33 -19.97 -13.80
CA PRO A 334 -2.83 -19.54 -12.52
C PRO A 334 -2.22 -18.20 -12.07
N VAL A 335 -2.97 -17.46 -11.25
CA VAL A 335 -2.48 -16.21 -10.65
C VAL A 335 -1.55 -16.48 -9.46
N ALA A 336 -1.89 -17.43 -8.58
CA ALA A 336 -1.07 -17.75 -7.41
C ALA A 336 -1.31 -19.19 -6.94
N THR A 337 -0.52 -20.15 -7.43
CA THR A 337 -0.58 -21.53 -6.90
C THR A 337 0.08 -21.61 -5.52
N TYR A 338 -0.45 -22.43 -4.62
CA TYR A 338 0.15 -22.62 -3.29
C TYR A 338 1.65 -22.98 -3.34
N PRO A 339 2.12 -23.98 -4.12
CA PRO A 339 3.55 -24.33 -4.15
C PRO A 339 4.43 -23.20 -4.68
N TRP A 340 3.94 -22.39 -5.62
CA TRP A 340 4.69 -21.24 -6.12
C TRP A 340 4.79 -20.12 -5.08
N VAL A 341 3.70 -19.80 -4.38
CA VAL A 341 3.70 -18.81 -3.28
C VAL A 341 4.62 -19.27 -2.16
N GLU A 342 4.54 -20.54 -1.76
CA GLU A 342 5.41 -21.11 -0.73
C GLU A 342 6.90 -21.02 -1.13
N LYS A 343 7.24 -21.37 -2.36
CA LYS A 343 8.61 -21.25 -2.88
C LYS A 343 9.10 -19.79 -2.90
N ALA A 344 8.21 -18.84 -3.22
CA ALA A 344 8.54 -17.42 -3.19
C ALA A 344 8.87 -16.95 -1.77
N ILE A 345 8.08 -17.37 -0.76
CA ILE A 345 8.35 -17.12 0.66
C ILE A 345 9.69 -17.72 1.06
N GLN A 346 9.90 -19.01 0.84
CA GLN A 346 11.16 -19.70 1.18
C GLN A 346 12.39 -19.05 0.56
N SER A 347 12.26 -18.51 -0.66
CA SER A 347 13.36 -17.80 -1.33
C SER A 347 13.65 -16.46 -0.68
N LEU A 348 12.61 -15.68 -0.35
CA LEU A 348 12.75 -14.38 0.32
C LEU A 348 13.33 -14.52 1.74
N LEU A 349 12.94 -15.56 2.48
CA LEU A 349 13.40 -15.80 3.86
C LEU A 349 14.90 -16.12 3.98
N LYS A 350 15.60 -16.35 2.87
CA LYS A 350 17.07 -16.45 2.85
C LYS A 350 17.74 -15.08 2.99
N GLU A 351 17.01 -13.99 2.75
CA GLU A 351 17.52 -12.63 2.64
C GLU A 351 16.85 -11.67 3.63
N VAL A 352 15.61 -11.96 4.05
CA VAL A 352 14.78 -11.08 4.90
C VAL A 352 14.21 -11.87 6.09
N PRO A 353 14.29 -11.36 7.32
CA PRO A 353 13.67 -12.00 8.49
C PRO A 353 12.15 -12.18 8.33
N ALA A 354 11.62 -13.31 8.80
CA ALA A 354 10.21 -13.67 8.61
C ALA A 354 9.25 -12.65 9.22
N GLU A 355 9.57 -12.13 10.40
CA GLU A 355 8.80 -11.14 11.13
C GLU A 355 8.67 -9.79 10.42
N LYS A 356 9.46 -9.56 9.36
CA LYS A 356 9.34 -8.38 8.48
C LYS A 356 8.54 -8.67 7.21
N VAL A 357 8.18 -9.91 6.91
CA VAL A 357 7.50 -10.25 5.66
C VAL A 357 5.99 -10.15 5.82
N ILE A 358 5.33 -9.47 4.88
CA ILE A 358 3.88 -9.47 4.70
C ILE A 358 3.57 -10.24 3.41
N LEU A 359 2.61 -11.18 3.46
CA LEU A 359 2.23 -11.98 2.29
C LEU A 359 1.05 -11.35 1.54
N GLY A 360 1.30 -10.82 0.35
CA GLY A 360 0.27 -10.34 -0.58
C GLY A 360 -0.42 -11.47 -1.33
N MET A 361 -1.75 -11.46 -1.35
CA MET A 361 -2.60 -12.45 -2.01
C MET A 361 -3.63 -11.78 -2.94
N PRO A 362 -4.01 -12.45 -4.04
CA PRO A 362 -4.92 -11.88 -5.02
C PRO A 362 -6.39 -12.14 -4.67
N LEU A 363 -7.22 -11.09 -4.71
CA LEU A 363 -8.68 -11.16 -4.74
C LEU A 363 -9.20 -11.22 -6.19
N TYR A 364 -8.39 -11.71 -7.11
CA TYR A 364 -8.74 -11.83 -8.52
C TYR A 364 -8.08 -13.06 -9.13
N MET A 365 -8.60 -13.45 -10.28
CA MET A 365 -8.09 -14.49 -11.14
C MET A 365 -8.16 -14.03 -12.60
N ARG A 366 -7.88 -14.93 -13.55
CA ARG A 366 -7.89 -14.63 -14.98
C ARG A 366 -8.81 -15.57 -15.74
N ILE A 367 -9.57 -15.00 -16.66
CA ILE A 367 -10.23 -15.74 -17.73
C ILE A 367 -9.29 -15.75 -18.92
N TRP A 368 -8.87 -16.93 -19.34
CA TRP A 368 -8.09 -17.14 -20.54
C TRP A 368 -8.99 -17.74 -21.61
N TYR A 369 -9.12 -17.07 -22.75
CA TYR A 369 -9.93 -17.56 -23.86
C TYR A 369 -9.11 -17.68 -25.13
N SER A 370 -8.88 -18.92 -25.55
CA SER A 370 -8.24 -19.23 -26.84
C SER A 370 -9.31 -19.32 -27.92
N SER A 371 -9.47 -18.25 -28.69
CA SER A 371 -10.49 -18.14 -29.74
C SER A 371 -10.06 -18.80 -31.04
N TYR A 372 -10.99 -19.54 -31.68
CA TYR A 372 -10.80 -20.16 -32.99
C TYR A 372 -11.22 -19.25 -34.14
N ASP A 373 -12.17 -18.34 -33.91
CA ASP A 373 -12.72 -17.42 -34.91
C ASP A 373 -12.22 -15.98 -34.76
N GLY A 374 -11.27 -15.76 -33.85
CA GLY A 374 -10.66 -14.46 -33.56
C GLY A 374 -11.55 -13.50 -32.76
N ARG A 375 -12.76 -13.90 -32.37
CA ARG A 375 -13.67 -13.11 -31.52
C ARG A 375 -13.48 -13.46 -30.05
N ASP A 376 -13.71 -12.49 -29.17
CA ASP A 376 -13.61 -12.65 -27.72
C ASP A 376 -14.91 -13.25 -27.12
N LEU A 377 -14.88 -13.64 -25.85
CA LEU A 377 -16.08 -14.04 -25.12
C LEU A 377 -17.02 -12.86 -24.90
N PRO A 378 -18.34 -13.10 -24.94
CA PRO A 378 -19.32 -12.14 -24.41
C PRO A 378 -19.04 -11.80 -22.94
N LYS A 379 -19.33 -10.55 -22.56
CA LYS A 379 -19.14 -10.07 -21.18
C LYS A 379 -20.04 -10.82 -20.19
N LYS A 380 -21.27 -11.14 -20.61
CA LYS A 380 -22.21 -11.90 -19.81
C LYS A 380 -21.96 -13.39 -19.99
N VAL A 381 -21.85 -14.10 -18.88
CA VAL A 381 -21.55 -15.53 -18.84
C VAL A 381 -22.70 -16.36 -19.43
N GLU A 382 -23.92 -15.83 -19.38
CA GLU A 382 -25.13 -16.41 -19.96
C GLU A 382 -25.04 -16.51 -21.49
N GLU A 383 -24.36 -15.54 -22.11
CA GLU A 383 -24.20 -15.40 -23.56
C GLU A 383 -23.00 -16.19 -24.10
N TRP A 384 -22.23 -16.85 -23.23
CA TRP A 384 -21.07 -17.64 -23.67
C TRP A 384 -21.48 -18.74 -24.66
N PRO A 385 -20.65 -18.99 -25.70
CA PRO A 385 -20.90 -20.03 -26.68
C PRO A 385 -21.14 -21.40 -26.04
N PRO A 386 -21.97 -22.27 -26.65
CA PRO A 386 -22.25 -23.59 -26.10
C PRO A 386 -20.99 -24.43 -25.89
N ILE A 387 -21.06 -25.32 -24.91
CA ILE A 387 -19.98 -26.27 -24.60
C ILE A 387 -19.87 -27.27 -25.76
N GLU A 388 -18.65 -27.47 -26.25
CA GLU A 388 -18.35 -28.48 -27.26
C GLU A 388 -18.26 -29.86 -26.60
N ARG A 389 -19.41 -30.54 -26.46
CA ARG A 389 -19.53 -31.79 -25.71
C ARG A 389 -18.74 -32.95 -26.34
N ALA A 390 -18.56 -32.97 -27.66
CA ALA A 390 -17.76 -34.00 -28.33
C ALA A 390 -16.30 -33.98 -27.85
N ALA A 391 -15.75 -32.80 -27.56
CA ALA A 391 -14.40 -32.62 -27.05
C ALA A 391 -14.21 -33.00 -25.56
N PHE A 392 -15.30 -33.24 -24.82
CA PHE A 392 -15.24 -33.74 -23.44
C PHE A 392 -15.17 -35.27 -23.36
N VAL A 393 -15.84 -35.96 -24.29
CA VAL A 393 -15.94 -37.44 -24.28
C VAL A 393 -14.56 -38.08 -24.52
N GLU A 394 -13.73 -37.50 -25.41
CA GLU A 394 -12.36 -37.98 -25.66
C GLU A 394 -11.39 -37.83 -24.48
N LYS A 395 -11.72 -37.04 -23.44
CA LYS A 395 -10.86 -36.81 -22.27
C LYS A 395 -11.26 -37.60 -21.02
N THR A 396 -12.34 -38.40 -21.08
CA THR A 396 -12.73 -39.26 -19.94
C THR A 396 -11.85 -40.50 -19.79
N ASP A 397 -11.06 -40.84 -20.81
CA ASP A 397 -9.88 -41.71 -20.66
C ASP A 397 -8.71 -40.89 -20.11
N ASN A 398 -8.63 -40.87 -18.79
CA ASN A 398 -7.63 -40.19 -17.98
C ASN A 398 -6.18 -40.61 -18.36
N PRO A 399 -5.34 -39.73 -18.95
CA PRO A 399 -3.93 -40.04 -19.20
C PRO A 399 -3.04 -39.84 -17.96
N MET A 400 -3.57 -39.32 -16.85
CA MET A 400 -2.76 -38.99 -15.65
C MET A 400 -2.59 -40.17 -14.67
N ASN A 401 -2.93 -41.40 -15.08
CA ASN A 401 -2.74 -42.59 -14.23
C ASN A 401 -1.81 -43.68 -14.81
N ASN A 402 -1.20 -43.49 -15.99
CA ASN A 402 -0.19 -44.41 -16.52
C ASN A 402 1.03 -43.64 -17.01
N GLY A 403 2.17 -43.76 -16.31
CA GLY A 403 3.46 -43.30 -16.85
C GLY A 403 4.52 -42.80 -15.88
N LEU A 404 4.65 -43.36 -14.68
CA LEU A 404 5.93 -43.35 -13.95
C LEU A 404 6.70 -44.62 -14.30
N ALA A 405 7.37 -44.64 -15.46
CA ALA A 405 8.55 -45.45 -15.74
C ALA A 405 9.02 -45.22 -17.19
N ALA A 406 10.34 -45.07 -17.35
CA ALA A 406 11.13 -45.04 -18.58
C ALA A 406 11.15 -43.71 -19.40
N GLY A 407 12.34 -43.11 -19.51
CA GLY A 407 12.65 -42.17 -20.60
C GLY A 407 13.41 -40.89 -20.29
N PHE A 408 14.27 -40.82 -19.27
CA PHE A 408 15.26 -39.73 -19.17
C PHE A 408 16.54 -40.13 -19.92
N SER A 409 16.81 -39.57 -21.11
CA SER A 409 18.21 -39.45 -21.59
C SER A 409 18.50 -38.49 -22.76
N GLU A 410 17.56 -37.99 -23.58
CA GLU A 410 17.98 -37.24 -24.80
C GLU A 410 17.45 -35.80 -24.96
N THR A 411 16.47 -35.36 -24.17
CA THR A 411 15.88 -34.01 -24.34
C THR A 411 16.69 -32.89 -23.66
N VAL A 412 17.64 -33.23 -22.79
CA VAL A 412 18.44 -32.24 -22.03
C VAL A 412 19.54 -31.62 -22.90
N THR A 413 19.93 -32.26 -24.01
CA THR A 413 21.00 -31.77 -24.89
C THR A 413 20.50 -30.77 -25.95
N LEU A 414 19.20 -30.75 -26.26
CA LEU A 414 18.61 -29.78 -27.20
C LEU A 414 18.22 -28.45 -26.54
N LEU A 415 17.83 -28.46 -25.26
CA LEU A 415 17.35 -27.24 -24.57
C LEU A 415 18.46 -26.24 -24.23
N LEU A 416 19.72 -26.66 -24.26
CA LEU A 416 20.89 -25.80 -23.96
C LEU A 416 21.41 -25.04 -25.18
N LYS A 417 20.89 -25.30 -26.38
CA LYS A 417 21.31 -24.63 -27.63
C LYS A 417 20.37 -23.51 -28.09
N GLU A 418 19.16 -23.41 -27.53
CA GLU A 418 18.17 -22.36 -27.86
C GLU A 418 18.16 -21.17 -26.88
N LEU A 419 19.03 -21.17 -25.86
CA LEU A 419 19.14 -20.09 -24.89
C LEU A 419 20.22 -19.03 -25.22
N SER A 420 20.83 -19.07 -26.40
CA SER A 420 21.85 -18.09 -26.81
C SER A 420 21.34 -16.91 -27.64
N ASP A 421 20.14 -16.96 -28.22
CA ASP A 421 19.71 -15.92 -29.17
C ASP A 421 18.29 -15.44 -28.94
N MET A 422 18.09 -14.49 -28.01
CA MET A 422 16.92 -13.59 -28.06
C MET A 422 17.28 -12.21 -27.52
N ASP A 423 17.70 -11.35 -28.44
CA ASP A 423 17.54 -9.91 -28.33
C ASP A 423 16.87 -9.38 -29.62
N SER A 424 16.14 -8.28 -29.46
CA SER A 424 15.49 -7.43 -30.48
C SER A 424 14.00 -7.65 -30.83
N ASN A 425 13.32 -6.50 -30.83
CA ASN A 425 11.94 -6.22 -31.22
C ASN A 425 11.50 -6.86 -32.54
N THR A 426 10.23 -7.26 -32.62
CA THR A 426 9.42 -7.06 -33.83
C THR A 426 7.93 -7.18 -33.52
N THR A 427 7.16 -6.16 -33.90
CA THR A 427 5.72 -6.26 -34.15
C THR A 427 5.49 -7.25 -35.30
N GLN A 428 4.65 -8.26 -35.11
CA GLN A 428 4.22 -9.15 -36.20
C GLN A 428 2.70 -9.21 -36.32
N ASN A 429 2.26 -9.00 -37.55
CA ASN A 429 0.92 -9.30 -38.05
C ASN A 429 0.71 -10.83 -38.05
N THR A 430 -0.33 -11.31 -37.36
CA THR A 430 -0.70 -12.73 -37.33
C THR A 430 -1.52 -13.13 -38.58
N PRO A 431 -1.23 -14.27 -39.23
CA PRO A 431 -1.98 -14.75 -40.40
C PRO A 431 -3.39 -15.26 -40.04
N PRO A 432 -4.32 -15.35 -41.03
CA PRO A 432 -5.68 -15.84 -40.82
C PRO A 432 -5.67 -17.31 -40.39
N GLY A 433 -6.40 -17.65 -39.32
CA GLY A 433 -6.45 -19.01 -38.74
C GLY A 433 -5.56 -19.23 -37.50
N SER A 434 -4.84 -18.20 -37.05
CA SER A 434 -4.08 -18.26 -35.79
C SER A 434 -5.02 -18.10 -34.58
N LYS A 435 -4.94 -19.04 -33.62
CA LYS A 435 -5.69 -18.97 -32.35
C LYS A 435 -5.33 -17.66 -31.63
N LYS A 436 -6.33 -16.82 -31.37
CA LYS A 436 -6.15 -15.56 -30.65
C LYS A 436 -6.43 -15.76 -29.17
N LEU A 437 -5.48 -15.40 -28.31
CA LEU A 437 -5.64 -15.49 -26.86
C LEU A 437 -6.17 -14.17 -26.30
N PHE A 438 -7.29 -14.23 -25.60
CA PHE A 438 -7.85 -13.14 -24.82
C PHE A 438 -7.68 -13.41 -23.33
N VAL A 439 -7.42 -12.35 -22.56
CA VAL A 439 -7.16 -12.45 -21.12
C VAL A 439 -7.91 -11.35 -20.40
N HIS A 440 -8.79 -11.73 -19.47
CA HIS A 440 -9.57 -10.79 -18.67
C HIS A 440 -9.32 -11.01 -17.19
N THR A 441 -9.28 -9.91 -16.43
CA THR A 441 -9.28 -10.00 -14.96
C THR A 441 -10.68 -10.33 -14.49
N LEU A 442 -10.80 -11.34 -13.65
CA LEU A 442 -12.04 -11.75 -13.01
C LEU A 442 -11.90 -11.56 -11.50
N SER A 443 -12.75 -10.72 -10.91
CA SER A 443 -12.72 -10.49 -9.46
C SER A 443 -13.20 -11.73 -8.69
N LEU A 444 -12.83 -11.83 -7.42
CA LEU A 444 -13.32 -12.87 -6.52
C LEU A 444 -14.85 -12.89 -6.45
N ALA A 445 -15.48 -11.71 -6.40
CA ALA A 445 -16.93 -11.55 -6.42
C ALA A 445 -17.56 -12.06 -7.73
N ASP A 446 -17.06 -11.58 -8.88
CA ASP A 446 -17.62 -11.91 -10.20
C ASP A 446 -17.44 -13.40 -10.55
N SER A 447 -16.43 -14.06 -9.97
CA SER A 447 -16.20 -15.49 -10.16
C SER A 447 -17.38 -16.37 -9.75
N PHE A 448 -18.24 -15.88 -8.83
CA PHE A 448 -19.37 -16.64 -8.31
C PHE A 448 -20.32 -17.12 -9.42
N VAL A 449 -20.67 -16.25 -10.37
CA VAL A 449 -21.61 -16.58 -11.45
C VAL A 449 -21.07 -17.71 -12.32
N ILE A 450 -19.78 -17.66 -12.67
CA ILE A 450 -19.10 -18.70 -13.45
C ILE A 450 -19.06 -20.02 -12.66
N ARG A 451 -18.70 -19.94 -11.37
CA ARG A 451 -18.63 -21.12 -10.50
C ARG A 451 -19.97 -21.82 -10.30
N GLN A 452 -21.07 -21.07 -10.26
CA GLN A 452 -22.42 -21.65 -10.20
C GLN A 452 -22.81 -22.29 -11.54
N LYS A 453 -22.66 -21.57 -12.66
CA LYS A 453 -23.09 -22.06 -13.97
C LYS A 453 -22.32 -23.29 -14.44
N TYR A 454 -21.00 -23.33 -14.21
CA TYR A 454 -20.11 -24.39 -14.69
C TYR A 454 -19.59 -25.30 -13.58
N LYS A 455 -20.31 -25.41 -12.46
CA LYS A 455 -19.89 -26.17 -11.28
C LYS A 455 -19.40 -27.60 -11.60
N GLU A 456 -20.05 -28.27 -12.55
CA GLU A 456 -19.72 -29.64 -12.95
C GLU A 456 -18.38 -29.78 -13.71
N TYR A 457 -17.87 -28.67 -14.27
CA TYR A 457 -16.62 -28.60 -15.04
C TYR A 457 -15.46 -28.03 -14.22
N ILE A 458 -15.69 -27.77 -12.94
CA ILE A 458 -14.72 -27.16 -12.04
C ILE A 458 -14.23 -28.22 -11.07
N HIS A 459 -12.92 -28.45 -11.09
CA HIS A 459 -12.29 -29.50 -10.30
C HIS A 459 -11.23 -28.93 -9.36
N TRP A 460 -11.12 -29.51 -8.17
CA TRP A 460 -10.09 -29.12 -7.20
C TRP A 460 -8.76 -29.76 -7.56
N ASP A 461 -7.75 -28.94 -7.81
CA ASP A 461 -6.37 -29.38 -7.94
C ASP A 461 -5.68 -29.39 -6.57
N LYS A 462 -5.41 -30.59 -6.05
CA LYS A 462 -4.79 -30.77 -4.72
C LYS A 462 -3.36 -30.24 -4.65
N ILE A 463 -2.61 -30.27 -5.75
CA ILE A 463 -1.21 -29.83 -5.78
C ILE A 463 -1.17 -28.30 -5.78
N HIS A 464 -1.95 -27.69 -6.66
CA HIS A 464 -1.96 -26.23 -6.81
C HIS A 464 -2.79 -25.52 -5.74
N GLN A 465 -3.66 -26.25 -5.03
CA GLN A 465 -4.64 -25.75 -4.06
C GLN A 465 -5.55 -24.67 -4.69
N LEU A 466 -6.02 -24.94 -5.90
CA LEU A 466 -6.92 -24.08 -6.66
C LEU A 466 -8.01 -24.94 -7.29
N TYR A 467 -9.20 -24.35 -7.47
CA TYR A 467 -10.15 -24.89 -8.43
C TYR A 467 -9.72 -24.53 -9.84
N TYR A 468 -9.96 -25.42 -10.80
CA TYR A 468 -9.57 -25.27 -12.19
C TYR A 468 -10.71 -25.67 -13.13
N MET A 469 -10.82 -24.95 -14.24
CA MET A 469 -11.71 -25.25 -15.35
C MET A 469 -10.95 -25.16 -16.67
N ASP A 470 -11.07 -26.18 -17.51
CA ASP A 470 -10.65 -26.23 -18.91
C ASP A 470 -11.87 -26.59 -19.76
N LEU A 471 -12.54 -25.58 -20.31
CA LEU A 471 -13.85 -25.72 -20.95
C LEU A 471 -13.74 -25.48 -22.46
N PRO A 472 -13.78 -26.53 -23.32
CA PRO A 472 -13.98 -26.37 -24.75
C PRO A 472 -15.39 -25.83 -25.04
N LEU A 473 -15.44 -24.75 -25.81
CA LEU A 473 -16.63 -24.16 -26.38
C LEU A 473 -16.61 -24.30 -27.91
N GLN A 474 -17.75 -24.15 -28.56
CA GLN A 474 -17.83 -24.24 -30.03
C GLN A 474 -16.90 -23.26 -30.77
N THR A 475 -16.62 -22.09 -30.17
CA THR A 475 -15.81 -21.02 -30.79
C THR A 475 -14.40 -20.90 -30.21
N GLY A 476 -14.02 -21.74 -29.23
CA GLY A 476 -12.74 -21.61 -28.56
C GLY A 476 -12.60 -22.46 -27.30
N ARG A 477 -11.66 -22.10 -26.43
CA ARG A 477 -11.42 -22.80 -25.15
C ARG A 477 -11.21 -21.81 -24.02
N VAL A 478 -11.94 -21.98 -22.93
CA VAL A 478 -11.84 -21.16 -21.71
C VAL A 478 -11.05 -21.90 -20.65
N GLN A 479 -10.06 -21.23 -20.06
CA GLN A 479 -9.29 -21.77 -18.94
C GLN A 479 -9.30 -20.77 -17.77
N ILE A 480 -9.62 -21.26 -16.58
CA ILE A 480 -9.68 -20.45 -15.35
C ILE A 480 -9.11 -21.25 -14.18
N TRP A 481 -8.23 -20.62 -13.40
CA TRP A 481 -7.81 -21.09 -12.09
C TRP A 481 -8.40 -20.15 -11.05
N PHE A 482 -9.35 -20.65 -10.27
CA PHE A 482 -10.14 -19.81 -9.36
C PHE A 482 -9.43 -19.61 -8.04
N GLU A 483 -9.32 -18.35 -7.64
CA GLU A 483 -9.13 -17.99 -6.24
C GLU A 483 -10.47 -18.00 -5.53
N GLU A 484 -10.48 -18.55 -4.32
CA GLU A 484 -11.64 -18.58 -3.46
C GLU A 484 -11.25 -18.71 -1.98
N GLU A 485 -12.24 -18.84 -1.11
CA GLU A 485 -12.00 -18.92 0.33
C GLU A 485 -11.03 -20.04 0.70
N LYS A 486 -11.21 -21.28 0.20
CA LYS A 486 -10.31 -22.39 0.53
C LYS A 486 -8.87 -22.16 0.06
N SER A 487 -8.68 -21.65 -1.17
CA SER A 487 -7.35 -21.42 -1.72
C SER A 487 -6.63 -20.26 -1.03
N LEU A 488 -7.37 -19.22 -0.65
CA LEU A 488 -6.84 -18.10 0.13
C LEU A 488 -6.54 -18.52 1.56
N GLN A 489 -7.39 -19.34 2.20
CA GLN A 489 -7.12 -19.88 3.53
C GLN A 489 -5.89 -20.78 3.58
N ALA A 490 -5.67 -21.60 2.55
CA ALA A 490 -4.45 -22.38 2.43
C ALA A 490 -3.20 -21.47 2.44
N LYS A 491 -3.23 -20.37 1.64
CA LYS A 491 -2.14 -19.39 1.59
C LYS A 491 -1.98 -18.60 2.89
N MET A 492 -3.07 -18.23 3.56
CA MET A 492 -3.02 -17.64 4.91
C MET A 492 -2.30 -18.56 5.90
N GLY A 493 -2.47 -19.88 5.79
CA GLY A 493 -1.73 -20.87 6.57
C GLY A 493 -0.21 -20.76 6.43
N LEU A 494 0.31 -20.24 5.30
CA LEU A 494 1.74 -20.00 5.11
C LEU A 494 2.28 -18.92 6.06
N ILE A 495 1.46 -17.92 6.40
CA ILE A 495 1.84 -16.85 7.34
C ILE A 495 2.19 -17.47 8.69
N LYS A 496 1.33 -18.34 9.22
CA LYS A 496 1.60 -19.07 10.47
C LYS A 496 2.76 -20.06 10.32
N LYS A 497 2.79 -20.83 9.23
CA LYS A 497 3.84 -21.84 8.96
C LYS A 497 5.24 -21.24 8.97
N TYR A 498 5.41 -20.06 8.37
CA TYR A 498 6.69 -19.39 8.25
C TYR A 498 6.89 -18.24 9.24
N GLN A 499 5.96 -18.04 10.18
CA GLN A 499 6.00 -16.96 11.19
C GLN A 499 6.11 -15.56 10.56
N LEU A 500 5.43 -15.35 9.44
CA LEU A 500 5.37 -14.04 8.77
C LEU A 500 4.59 -13.03 9.62
N SER A 501 4.76 -11.74 9.35
CA SER A 501 4.16 -10.65 10.13
C SER A 501 2.64 -10.56 9.94
N ALA A 502 2.21 -10.48 8.68
CA ALA A 502 0.84 -10.14 8.31
C ALA A 502 0.47 -10.71 6.92
N GLY A 503 -0.83 -10.70 6.63
CA GLY A 503 -1.35 -10.94 5.29
C GLY A 503 -1.72 -9.62 4.59
N ALA A 504 -1.76 -9.63 3.27
CA ALA A 504 -2.23 -8.50 2.48
C ALA A 504 -3.09 -8.96 1.31
N PHE A 505 -4.05 -8.15 0.87
CA PHE A 505 -4.98 -8.50 -0.20
C PHE A 505 -5.02 -7.47 -1.31
N TRP A 506 -4.65 -7.88 -2.53
CA TRP A 506 -4.82 -7.11 -3.75
C TRP A 506 -6.07 -7.56 -4.49
N ARG A 507 -7.15 -6.80 -4.50
CA ARG A 507 -7.31 -5.48 -3.87
C ARG A 507 -8.74 -5.29 -3.40
N SER A 508 -8.93 -4.33 -2.50
CA SER A 508 -10.25 -3.97 -2.01
C SER A 508 -11.23 -3.67 -3.15
N GLY A 509 -12.48 -4.11 -2.97
CA GLY A 509 -13.56 -4.01 -3.94
C GLY A 509 -13.60 -5.13 -4.97
N PHE A 510 -12.73 -6.14 -4.88
CA PHE A 510 -12.81 -7.34 -5.72
C PHE A 510 -13.43 -8.54 -4.99
N GLU A 511 -13.52 -8.46 -3.67
CA GLU A 511 -14.16 -9.42 -2.79
C GLU A 511 -15.70 -9.28 -2.76
N PRO A 512 -16.45 -10.37 -2.50
CA PRO A 512 -17.84 -10.28 -2.08
C PRO A 512 -17.99 -9.44 -0.80
N THR A 513 -19.12 -8.74 -0.64
CA THR A 513 -19.40 -7.82 0.49
C THR A 513 -19.13 -8.44 1.87
N GLU A 514 -19.48 -9.72 2.04
CA GLU A 514 -19.40 -10.42 3.32
C GLU A 514 -18.11 -11.25 3.49
N PHE A 515 -17.20 -11.20 2.51
CA PHE A 515 -16.01 -12.05 2.47
C PHE A 515 -15.19 -11.97 3.76
N PHE A 516 -14.76 -10.77 4.15
CA PHE A 516 -13.91 -10.57 5.34
C PHE A 516 -14.62 -10.76 6.68
N LYS A 517 -15.96 -10.88 6.71
CA LYS A 517 -16.67 -11.20 7.96
C LYS A 517 -16.51 -12.67 8.33
N ASN A 518 -16.43 -13.54 7.33
CA ASN A 518 -16.36 -15.00 7.49
C ASN A 518 -14.94 -15.52 7.27
N PHE A 519 -14.12 -14.80 6.51
CA PHE A 519 -12.74 -15.15 6.28
C PHE A 519 -11.89 -14.94 7.55
N ASN A 520 -11.30 -16.02 8.06
CA ASN A 520 -10.37 -15.95 9.17
C ASN A 520 -9.06 -15.26 8.72
N VAL A 521 -8.80 -14.07 9.25
CA VAL A 521 -7.76 -13.15 8.77
C VAL A 521 -6.43 -13.23 9.52
N LEU A 522 -6.31 -14.04 10.59
CA LEU A 522 -5.08 -14.64 11.17
C LEU A 522 -5.38 -15.22 12.56
#